data_AF-A0A6A2YUP6-F1
#
_entry.id   AF-A0A6A2YUP6-F1
#
_cell.length_a   1.000
_cell.length_b   1.000
_cell.length_c   1.000
_cell.angle_alpha   90.00
_cell.angle_beta   90.00
_cell.angle_gamma   90.00
#
_symmetry.space_group_name_H-M   'P 1'
#
loop_
_entity.id
_entity.type
_entity.pdbx_description
1 polymer ?
#
loop_
_entity_poly.entity_id
_entity_poly.type
_entity_poly.pdbx_seq_one_letter_code
_entity_poly.pdbx_strand_id
1 'polypeptide(L)' 'MSMSKSSKMLQFINYRMRVTIQDGRQLMSKFMAFDRHMNLVLGDCEEFRKLPPAKGKKNPSTNKEREDR' A
#
# COMPACT_ATOMS: atom_id res chain seq x y z
N MET A 1 -18.76 21.00 21.27
CA MET A 1 -18.51 20.99 19.81
C MET A 1 -18.36 19.53 19.39
N SER A 2 -19.33 18.97 18.68
CA SER A 2 -19.21 17.62 18.15
C SER A 2 -18.06 17.62 17.16
N MET A 3 -16.93 17.00 17.51
CA MET A 3 -15.86 16.72 16.56
C MET A 3 -16.48 15.91 15.43
N SER A 4 -16.83 16.56 14.32
CA SER A 4 -17.22 15.87 13.10
C SER A 4 -16.13 14.84 12.85
N LYS A 5 -16.49 13.55 12.82
CA LYS A 5 -15.54 12.44 12.66
C LYS A 5 -14.82 12.64 11.33
N SER A 6 -13.73 13.41 11.36
CA SER A 6 -12.80 13.55 10.27
C SER A 6 -12.38 12.13 9.91
N SER A 7 -12.58 11.76 8.65
CA SER A 7 -12.22 10.43 8.17
C SER A 7 -10.78 10.13 8.60
N LYS A 8 -10.53 8.94 9.14
CA LYS A 8 -9.17 8.52 9.55
C LYS A 8 -8.17 8.69 8.40
N MET A 9 -8.62 8.67 7.15
CA MET A 9 -7.79 8.92 5.96
C MET A 9 -7.20 10.33 5.90
N LEU A 10 -7.89 11.35 6.42
CA LEU A 10 -7.37 12.72 6.44
C LEU A 10 -6.05 12.84 7.22
N GLN A 11 -5.84 11.96 8.21
CA GLN A 11 -4.61 11.94 9.02
C GLN A 11 -3.39 11.44 8.23
N PHE A 12 -3.62 10.73 7.13
CA PHE A 12 -2.55 10.12 6.35
C PHE A 12 -2.21 10.91 5.07
N ILE A 13 -2.92 12.00 4.77
CA ILE A 13 -2.59 12.85 3.62
C ILE A 13 -1.16 13.37 3.74
N ASN A 14 -0.45 13.40 2.61
CA ASN A 14 0.97 13.74 2.44
C ASN A 14 1.98 12.73 3.01
N TYR A 15 1.54 11.63 3.61
CA TYR A 15 2.45 10.55 4.00
C TYR A 15 2.81 9.65 2.82
N ARG A 16 4.02 9.06 2.87
CA ARG A 16 4.40 7.95 1.99
C ARG A 16 3.76 6.67 2.55
N MET A 17 2.85 6.10 1.78
CA MET A 17 2.07 4.92 2.15
C MET A 17 2.37 3.75 1.23
N ARG A 18 2.29 2.54 1.80
CA ARG A 18 2.24 1.28 1.05
C ARG A 18 0.77 0.92 0.79
N VAL A 19 0.39 0.84 -0.47
CA VAL A 19 -0.95 0.43 -0.91
C VAL A 19 -0.84 -0.94 -1.57
N THR A 20 -1.61 -1.91 -1.09
CA THR A 20 -1.67 -3.24 -1.70
C THR A 20 -2.94 -3.35 -2.54
N ILE A 21 -2.79 -3.68 -3.82
CA ILE A 21 -3.91 -3.89 -4.74
C ILE A 21 -4.35 -5.37 -4.67
N GLN A 22 -5.59 -5.65 -5.03
CA GLN A 22 -6.16 -7.00 -5.06
C GLN A 22 -5.39 -7.98 -5.96
N ASP A 23 -4.67 -7.49 -6.97
CA ASP A 23 -3.80 -8.29 -7.84
C ASP A 23 -2.45 -8.67 -7.18
N GLY A 24 -2.23 -8.26 -5.93
CA GLY A 24 -1.02 -8.57 -5.15
C GLY A 24 0.13 -7.60 -5.37
N ARG A 25 -0.03 -6.54 -6.17
CA ARG A 25 0.97 -5.49 -6.34
C ARG A 25 1.02 -4.60 -5.11
N GLN A 26 2.23 -4.15 -4.77
CA GLN A 26 2.44 -3.15 -3.72
C GLN A 26 2.90 -1.84 -4.36
N LEU A 27 2.14 -0.76 -4.13
CA LEU A 27 2.48 0.59 -4.55
C LEU A 27 3.02 1.38 -3.35
N MET A 28 4.23 1.91 -3.46
CA MET A 28 4.76 2.88 -2.52
C MET A 28 4.58 4.27 -3.10
N SER A 29 3.86 5.14 -2.42
CA SER A 29 3.54 6.45 -2.99
C SER A 29 3.16 7.46 -1.93
N LYS A 30 3.22 8.74 -2.28
CA LYS A 30 2.70 9.81 -1.45
C LYS A 30 1.18 9.89 -1.61
N PHE A 31 0.43 9.74 -0.52
CA PHE A 31 -1.02 9.83 -0.55
C PHE A 31 -1.47 11.29 -0.59
N MET A 32 -2.08 11.72 -1.69
CA MET A 32 -2.41 13.13 -1.92
C MET A 32 -3.88 13.46 -1.66
N ALA A 33 -4.79 12.58 -2.09
CA ALA A 33 -6.23 12.79 -1.92
C ALA A 33 -7.00 11.45 -1.95
N PHE A 34 -8.21 11.47 -1.40
CA PHE A 34 -9.18 10.39 -1.52
C PHE A 34 -10.58 10.93 -1.76
N ASP A 35 -11.46 10.07 -2.28
CA ASP A 35 -12.89 10.35 -2.41
C ASP A 35 -13.76 9.42 -1.54
N ARG A 36 -15.08 9.57 -1.66
CA ARG A 36 -16.07 8.73 -0.95
C ARG A 36 -16.01 7.24 -1.32
N HIS A 37 -15.56 6.91 -2.53
CA HIS A 37 -15.41 5.54 -3.02
C HIS A 37 -14.06 4.91 -2.67
N MET A 38 -13.21 5.64 -1.93
CA MET A 38 -11.83 5.24 -1.63
C MET A 38 -10.95 5.18 -2.90
N ASN A 39 -11.30 5.94 -3.95
CA ASN A 39 -10.36 6.21 -5.02
C ASN A 39 -9.20 7.02 -4.43
N LEU A 40 -7.96 6.59 -4.69
CA LEU A 40 -6.75 7.18 -4.12
C LEU A 40 -5.99 7.96 -5.20
N VAL A 41 -5.64 9.20 -4.91
CA VAL A 41 -4.67 9.97 -5.70
C VAL A 41 -3.31 9.80 -5.06
N LEU A 42 -2.39 9.20 -5.82
CA LEU A 42 -1.06 8.84 -5.36
C LEU A 42 -0.03 9.60 -6.21
N GLY A 43 0.90 10.30 -5.54
CA GLY A 43 2.04 10.98 -6.15
C GLY A 43 3.31 10.14 -6.04
N ASP A 44 4.20 10.25 -7.03
CA ASP A 44 5.50 9.57 -7.07
C ASP A 44 5.40 8.05 -6.79
N CYS A 45 4.52 7.37 -7.52
CA CYS A 45 4.26 5.94 -7.33
C CYS A 45 5.41 5.05 -7.81
N GLU A 46 5.93 4.24 -6.90
CA GLU A 46 6.80 3.10 -7.18
C GLU A 46 6.02 1.80 -7.02
N GLU A 47 6.17 0.90 -7.98
CA GLU A 47 5.47 -0.37 -7.99
C GLU A 47 6.41 -1.55 -7.75
N PHE A 48 6.04 -2.39 -6.78
CA PHE A 48 6.73 -3.61 -6.45
C PHE A 48 5.87 -4.82 -6.85
N ARG A 49 6.41 -5.60 -7.79
CA ARG A 49 5.88 -6.92 -8.18
C ARG A 49 6.74 -8.01 -7.58
N LYS A 50 6.12 -8.99 -6.93
CA LYS A 50 6.79 -10.26 -6.66
C LYS A 50 6.77 -11.06 -7.97
N LEU A 51 7.88 -11.05 -8.70
CA LEU A 51 8.03 -11.91 -9.86
C LEU A 51 7.93 -13.38 -9.42
N PRO A 52 7.24 -14.25 -10.18
CA PRO A 52 7.26 -15.68 -9.90
C PRO A 52 8.72 -16.15 -9.87
N PRO A 53 9.10 -17.02 -8.92
CA PRO A 53 10.46 -17.51 -8.85
C PRO A 53 10.82 -18.15 -10.19
N ALA A 54 11.89 -17.65 -10.82
CA ALA A 54 12.44 -18.30 -12.00
C ALA A 54 12.72 -19.76 -11.66
N LYS A 55 12.24 -20.70 -12.49
CA LYS A 55 12.41 -22.15 -12.27
C LYS A 55 13.88 -22.42 -11.91
N GLY A 56 14.15 -22.79 -10.66
CA GLY A 56 15.47 -23.21 -10.18
C GLY A 56 16.14 -22.33 -9.11
N LYS A 57 15.63 -21.14 -8.75
CA LYS A 57 16.20 -20.34 -7.64
C LYS A 57 15.20 -20.17 -6.49
N LYS A 58 15.46 -20.81 -5.35
CA LYS A 58 14.74 -20.58 -4.09
C LYS A 58 15.05 -19.15 -3.61
N ASN A 59 14.13 -18.22 -3.81
CA ASN A 59 14.23 -16.88 -3.22
C ASN A 59 13.87 -16.96 -1.72
N PRO A 60 14.74 -16.49 -0.80
CA PRO A 60 14.49 -16.52 0.66
C PRO A 60 13.45 -15.50 1.13
N SER A 61 12.96 -14.61 0.25
CA SER A 61 12.06 -13.51 0.60
C SER A 61 10.60 -13.91 0.86
N THR A 62 10.23 -15.18 0.67
CA THR A 62 8.85 -15.65 0.92
C THR A 62 8.63 -16.05 2.38
N ASN A 63 9.69 -16.14 3.20
CA ASN A 63 9.57 -16.64 4.57
C ASN A 63 9.36 -15.58 5.66
N LYS A 64 9.43 -14.27 5.35
CA LYS A 64 9.37 -13.21 6.37
C LYS A 64 7.99 -12.59 6.66
N GLU A 65 6.95 -12.87 5.86
CA GLU A 65 5.61 -12.27 6.08
C GLU A 65 4.64 -13.17 6.88
N ARG A 66 5.09 -14.34 7.39
CA ARG A 66 4.26 -15.24 8.22
C ARG A 66 4.73 -15.40 9.68
N GLU A 67 5.88 -14.84 10.06
CA GLU A 67 6.39 -14.93 11.45
C GLU A 67 6.01 -13.73 12.34
N ASP A 68 5.50 -12.62 11.78
CA ASP A 68 5.07 -11.45 12.56
C ASP A 68 3.53 -11.32 12.59
N ARG A 69 2.83 -12.38 13.04
CA ARG A 69 1.40 -12.31 13.38
C ARG A 69 1.12 -12.89 14.75
#